data_AF-A0A1Y2B956-F1
#
_entry.id   AF-A0A1Y2B956-F1
#
_cell.length_a   1.000
_cell.length_b   1.000
_cell.length_c   1.000
_cell.angle_alpha   90.00
_cell.angle_beta   90.00
_cell.angle_gamma   90.00
#
_symmetry.space_group_name_H-M   'P 1'
#
loop_
_entity.id
_entity.type
_entity.pdbx_description
1 polymer ?
#
loop_
_entity_poly.entity_id
_entity_poly.type
_entity_poly.pdbx_seq_one_letter_code
_entity_poly.pdbx_strand_id
1 'polypeptide(L)'
;MSGVKRPLATSPTGPSKKPHPFFSGPPKSVGKFLPSHPNLVHFLHLDPFAASSSSTLTSSKIPIIFYDLDGTLIKTKSKARFPKNREDWIWWHDTIPKRLKAEHDQGKHLVVISNQGVPHEKTKAEWRAKVSLIAAKMPADVPLRILAALSKDVYRKPNIGMYETVEAVYRSQGFEIDLKNSVFVGDAAGRLASKSQMQDHGNSDYKFAINVGIRFLTPEEHFLGQPRPPYPIPPTGFRPSKLANLATRASERNKSSAHDTGQYHTLSLRILRSLVIH
;
A
#
# COMPACT_ATOMS: atom_id res chain seq x y z
N MET A 1 76.85 -7.66 38.59
CA MET A 1 75.80 -7.28 39.56
C MET A 1 74.46 -7.80 39.05
N SER A 2 74.03 -8.93 39.59
CA SER A 2 72.72 -9.56 39.32
C SER A 2 71.67 -8.95 40.25
N GLY A 3 70.62 -8.38 39.68
CA GLY A 3 69.49 -7.80 40.42
C GLY A 3 68.26 -8.69 40.35
N VAL A 4 67.79 -9.11 41.53
CA VAL A 4 66.68 -10.03 41.80
C VAL A 4 65.35 -9.28 42.02
N LYS A 5 64.25 -9.87 41.53
CA LYS A 5 62.81 -9.83 41.92
C LYS A 5 62.26 -8.65 42.76
N ARG A 6 61.05 -8.16 42.37
CA ARG A 6 59.79 -8.38 43.15
C ARG A 6 58.50 -7.97 42.38
N PRO A 7 57.36 -8.68 42.56
CA PRO A 7 56.06 -8.35 41.98
C PRO A 7 55.10 -7.67 42.99
N LEU A 8 54.18 -6.82 42.51
CA LEU A 8 53.03 -6.25 43.23
C LEU A 8 51.93 -5.95 42.19
N ALA A 9 50.63 -6.05 42.42
CA ALA A 9 49.79 -6.63 43.46
C ALA A 9 48.37 -6.75 42.87
N THR A 10 47.66 -7.83 43.16
CA THR A 10 46.25 -8.05 42.75
C THR A 10 45.31 -7.26 43.65
N SER A 11 44.44 -6.43 43.08
CA SER A 11 43.32 -5.79 43.78
C SER A 11 42.10 -6.74 43.87
N PRO A 12 41.37 -6.77 44.99
CA PRO A 12 40.25 -7.69 45.17
C PRO A 12 38.98 -7.19 44.47
N THR A 13 38.35 -8.08 43.70
CA THR A 13 37.04 -7.88 43.08
C THR A 13 35.93 -7.94 44.13
N GLY A 14 35.18 -6.84 44.30
CA GLY A 14 33.96 -6.82 45.11
C GLY A 14 32.85 -7.67 44.47
N PRO A 15 31.91 -8.22 45.27
CA PRO A 15 30.90 -9.14 44.75
C PRO A 15 29.91 -8.41 43.83
N SER A 16 29.89 -8.83 42.57
CA SER A 16 28.91 -8.44 41.56
C SER A 16 27.49 -8.79 42.03
N LYS A 17 26.62 -7.78 42.12
CA LYS A 17 25.19 -7.94 42.44
C LYS A 17 24.53 -8.77 41.35
N LYS A 18 23.86 -9.87 41.73
CA LYS A 18 23.10 -10.72 40.81
C LYS A 18 22.02 -9.89 40.09
N PRO A 19 21.91 -9.96 38.75
CA PRO A 19 20.86 -9.24 38.02
C PRO A 19 19.49 -9.88 38.31
N HIS A 20 18.51 -9.03 38.64
CA HIS A 20 17.11 -9.43 38.80
C HIS A 20 16.53 -9.89 37.45
N PRO A 21 15.59 -10.86 37.45
CA PRO A 21 14.99 -11.37 36.22
C PRO A 21 13.98 -10.36 35.69
N PHE A 22 14.43 -9.44 34.85
CA PHE A 22 13.54 -8.64 34.02
C PHE A 22 13.03 -9.55 32.90
N PHE A 23 11.71 -9.72 32.80
CA PHE A 23 11.03 -10.48 31.77
C PHE A 23 11.56 -10.11 30.37
N SER A 24 12.41 -10.95 29.79
CA SER A 24 12.80 -10.87 28.37
C SER A 24 12.21 -12.06 27.63
N GLY A 25 10.88 -12.05 27.48
CA GLY A 25 10.30 -12.73 26.32
C GLY A 25 10.87 -12.08 25.06
N PRO A 26 11.05 -12.83 23.95
CA PRO A 26 11.45 -12.22 22.69
C PRO A 26 10.50 -11.07 22.37
N PRO A 27 10.99 -9.93 21.84
CA PRO A 27 10.12 -8.83 21.46
C PRO A 27 9.02 -9.39 20.57
N LYS A 28 7.75 -9.26 21.00
CA LYS A 28 6.60 -9.72 20.22
C LYS A 28 6.74 -9.11 18.83
N SER A 29 6.82 -9.95 17.79
CA SER A 29 7.01 -9.45 16.43
C SER A 29 5.80 -8.61 16.07
N VAL A 30 6.06 -7.38 15.63
CA VAL A 30 5.02 -6.40 15.27
C VAL A 30 4.34 -6.80 13.94
N GLY A 31 4.75 -7.89 13.31
CA GLY A 31 4.19 -8.41 12.08
C GLY A 31 5.18 -9.32 11.38
N LYS A 32 4.81 -9.77 10.18
CA LYS A 32 5.63 -10.65 9.35
C LYS A 32 5.64 -10.18 7.90
N PHE A 33 6.81 -10.30 7.27
CA PHE A 33 6.91 -10.20 5.82
C PHE A 33 6.53 -11.54 5.21
N LEU A 34 5.65 -11.50 4.22
CA LEU A 34 5.19 -12.67 3.50
C LEU A 34 6.04 -12.88 2.25
N PRO A 35 6.18 -14.12 1.77
CA PRO A 35 6.76 -14.40 0.47
C PRO A 35 5.96 -13.69 -0.63
N SER A 36 6.66 -13.01 -1.54
CA SER A 36 6.08 -12.27 -2.65
C SER A 36 7.09 -12.12 -3.78
N HIS A 37 6.63 -11.63 -4.95
CA HIS A 37 7.50 -11.33 -6.09
C HIS A 37 8.68 -10.42 -5.68
N PRO A 38 9.89 -10.53 -6.27
CA PRO A 38 11.05 -9.72 -5.86
C PRO A 38 10.84 -8.20 -5.90
N ASN A 39 10.01 -7.72 -6.83
CA ASN A 39 9.63 -6.31 -6.96
C ASN A 39 8.43 -5.90 -6.08
N LEU A 40 7.96 -6.77 -5.20
CA LEU A 40 6.81 -6.52 -4.34
C LEU A 40 7.17 -6.84 -2.90
N VAL A 41 7.01 -5.86 -2.01
CA VAL A 41 7.02 -6.12 -0.57
C VAL A 41 5.60 -6.48 -0.15
N HIS A 42 5.46 -7.56 0.62
CA HIS A 42 4.21 -7.92 1.28
C HIS A 42 4.44 -8.07 2.78
N PHE A 43 3.74 -7.28 3.58
CA PHE A 43 3.84 -7.28 5.03
C PHE A 43 2.45 -7.38 5.67
N LEU A 44 2.39 -8.06 6.81
CA LEU A 44 1.17 -8.26 7.58
C LEU A 44 1.41 -7.98 9.07
N HIS A 45 0.75 -6.95 9.57
CA HIS A 45 0.58 -6.64 10.98
C HIS A 45 -0.75 -7.24 11.44
N LEU A 46 -0.70 -8.28 12.27
CA LEU A 46 -1.85 -9.06 12.75
C LEU A 46 -2.64 -9.76 11.62
N ASP A 47 -3.37 -10.81 11.97
CA ASP A 47 -4.22 -11.51 11.01
C ASP A 47 -5.65 -10.93 11.04
N PRO A 48 -6.11 -10.25 9.98
CA PRO A 48 -7.44 -9.68 9.96
C PRO A 48 -8.56 -10.73 9.87
N PHE A 49 -8.24 -12.00 9.57
CA PHE A 49 -9.23 -13.08 9.48
C PHE A 49 -9.42 -13.82 10.80
N ALA A 50 -8.60 -13.54 11.82
CA ALA A 50 -8.62 -14.27 13.08
C ALA A 50 -9.94 -14.15 13.87
N ALA A 51 -10.69 -13.07 13.70
CA ALA A 51 -12.01 -12.90 14.32
C ALA A 51 -13.13 -13.60 13.53
N SER A 52 -12.96 -13.77 12.22
CA SER A 52 -13.98 -14.32 11.31
C SER A 52 -14.07 -15.84 11.33
N SER A 53 -13.06 -16.53 11.88
CA SER A 53 -13.04 -17.99 12.01
C SER A 53 -14.04 -18.54 13.03
N SER A 54 -14.66 -17.69 13.85
CA SER A 54 -15.64 -18.10 14.88
C SER A 54 -17.10 -17.73 14.55
N SER A 55 -17.37 -16.96 13.50
CA SER A 55 -18.71 -16.47 13.18
C SER A 55 -19.22 -17.01 11.85
N THR A 56 -20.39 -17.65 11.87
CA THR A 56 -21.23 -17.98 10.71
C THR A 56 -21.74 -16.70 10.02
N LEU A 57 -20.83 -15.94 9.40
CA LEU A 57 -21.17 -14.72 8.66
C LEU A 57 -21.86 -15.06 7.35
N THR A 58 -23.09 -14.59 7.22
CA THR A 58 -23.98 -14.74 6.07
C THR A 58 -23.65 -13.81 4.90
N SER A 59 -22.47 -13.17 4.90
CA SER A 59 -21.95 -12.42 3.76
C SER A 59 -20.47 -12.71 3.54
N SER A 60 -20.16 -13.30 2.38
CA SER A 60 -18.81 -13.67 1.93
C SER A 60 -17.94 -12.48 1.50
N LYS A 61 -18.44 -11.24 1.62
CA LYS A 61 -17.76 -10.04 1.09
C LYS A 61 -17.24 -9.14 2.20
N ILE A 62 -15.97 -8.76 2.12
CA ILE A 62 -15.30 -7.91 3.10
C ILE A 62 -14.98 -6.54 2.48
N PRO A 63 -15.46 -5.43 3.06
CA PRO A 63 -15.07 -4.10 2.60
C PRO A 63 -13.64 -3.77 3.04
N ILE A 64 -12.88 -3.13 2.14
CA ILE A 64 -11.49 -2.75 2.39
C ILE A 64 -11.32 -1.25 2.20
N ILE A 65 -10.64 -0.61 3.15
CA ILE A 65 -10.08 0.72 2.93
C ILE A 65 -8.62 0.56 2.52
N PHE A 66 -8.36 0.90 1.26
CA PHE A 66 -7.03 0.99 0.71
C PHE A 66 -6.46 2.38 0.95
N TYR A 67 -5.22 2.46 1.41
CA TYR A 67 -4.52 3.72 1.64
C TYR A 67 -3.23 3.76 0.81
N ASP A 68 -2.92 4.91 0.23
CA ASP A 68 -1.52 5.25 0.00
C ASP A 68 -0.79 5.47 1.34
N LEU A 69 0.55 5.49 1.32
CA LEU A 69 1.35 5.69 2.52
C LEU A 69 1.89 7.13 2.65
N ASP A 70 2.79 7.54 1.76
CA ASP A 70 3.58 8.76 1.90
C ASP A 70 2.80 9.94 1.32
N GLY A 71 2.36 10.87 2.18
CA GLY A 71 1.45 11.95 1.81
C GLY A 71 0.00 11.68 2.22
N THR A 72 -0.32 10.43 2.59
CA THR A 72 -1.66 10.00 2.96
C THR A 72 -1.77 9.57 4.43
N LEU A 73 -1.12 8.46 4.82
CA LEU A 73 -1.09 8.03 6.21
C LEU A 73 0.01 8.74 6.99
N ILE A 74 1.16 8.97 6.35
CA ILE A 74 2.33 9.54 6.99
C ILE A 74 2.89 10.69 6.17
N LYS A 75 3.66 11.55 6.84
CA LYS A 75 4.48 12.60 6.22
C LYS A 75 5.85 12.64 6.88
N THR A 76 6.83 13.27 6.25
CA THR A 76 8.17 13.40 6.82
C THR A 76 8.15 14.27 8.07
N LYS A 77 8.85 13.83 9.12
CA LYS A 77 9.01 14.61 10.35
C LYS A 77 9.87 15.85 10.07
N SER A 78 10.87 15.70 9.22
CA SER A 78 11.82 16.73 8.80
C SER A 78 11.22 17.77 7.84
N LYS A 79 10.00 17.56 7.33
CA LYS A 79 9.35 18.34 6.27
C LYS A 79 10.08 18.31 4.93
N ALA A 80 11.10 17.46 4.78
CA ALA A 80 11.75 17.23 3.50
C ALA A 80 10.81 16.48 2.54
N ARG A 81 11.04 16.63 1.23
CA ARG A 81 10.26 15.90 0.20
C ARG A 81 10.42 14.38 0.31
N PHE A 82 11.61 13.92 0.71
CA PHE A 82 11.92 12.51 0.89
C PHE A 82 12.43 12.26 2.32
N PRO A 83 12.11 11.11 2.94
CA PRO A 83 12.55 10.79 4.29
C PRO A 83 14.08 10.65 4.36
N LYS A 84 14.69 11.20 5.40
CA LYS A 84 16.15 11.13 5.62
C LYS A 84 16.61 9.75 6.14
N ASN A 85 15.72 9.05 6.86
CA ASN A 85 15.95 7.71 7.41
C ASN A 85 14.60 7.04 7.74
N ARG A 86 14.63 5.79 8.20
CA ARG A 86 13.43 5.00 8.57
C ARG A 86 12.56 5.59 9.70
N GLU A 87 13.08 6.52 10.49
CA GLU A 87 12.35 7.19 11.58
C GLU A 87 11.84 8.58 11.19
N ASP A 88 12.18 9.07 9.99
CA ASP A 88 11.77 10.38 9.49
C ASP A 88 10.34 10.36 8.95
N TRP A 89 9.40 10.00 9.81
CA TRP A 89 7.98 10.03 9.52
C TRP A 89 7.18 10.32 10.79
N ILE A 90 6.00 10.91 10.59
CA ILE A 90 4.94 11.07 11.57
C ILE A 90 3.60 10.80 10.88
N TRP A 91 2.54 10.57 11.65
CA TRP A 91 1.19 10.56 11.09
C TRP A 91 0.94 11.86 10.31
N TRP A 92 0.29 11.74 9.15
CA TRP A 92 -0.04 12.90 8.32
C TRP A 92 -0.94 13.89 9.09
N HIS A 93 -1.84 13.35 9.91
CA HIS A 93 -2.68 14.11 10.84
C HIS A 93 -2.94 13.30 12.13
N ASP A 94 -3.23 13.97 13.24
CA ASP A 94 -3.45 13.33 14.56
C ASP A 94 -4.71 12.45 14.62
N THR A 95 -5.69 12.71 13.74
CA THR A 95 -6.93 11.95 13.61
C THR A 95 -6.74 10.55 13.03
N ILE A 96 -5.59 10.25 12.43
CA ILE A 96 -5.38 9.00 11.67
C ILE A 96 -5.55 7.75 12.54
N PRO A 97 -4.84 7.59 13.68
CA PRO A 97 -5.01 6.38 14.50
C PRO A 97 -6.47 6.15 14.93
N LYS A 98 -7.17 7.23 15.33
CA LYS A 98 -8.60 7.16 15.68
C LYS A 98 -9.45 6.72 14.50
N ARG A 99 -9.18 7.25 13.30
CA ARG A 99 -9.92 6.87 12.09
C ARG A 99 -9.67 5.42 11.69
N LEU A 100 -8.42 4.95 11.72
CA LEU A 100 -8.08 3.57 11.40
C LEU A 100 -8.79 2.58 12.33
N LYS A 101 -8.82 2.86 13.64
CA LYS A 101 -9.58 2.06 14.61
C LYS A 101 -11.07 2.06 14.30
N ALA A 102 -11.66 3.23 14.03
CA ALA A 102 -13.08 3.34 13.72
C ALA A 102 -13.48 2.60 12.43
N GLU A 103 -12.65 2.62 11.38
CA GLU A 103 -12.92 1.83 10.16
C GLU A 103 -12.84 0.33 10.45
N HIS A 104 -11.85 -0.10 11.23
CA HIS A 104 -11.72 -1.50 11.64
C HIS A 104 -12.92 -1.98 12.47
N ASP A 105 -13.37 -1.16 13.43
CA ASP A 105 -14.53 -1.45 14.28
C ASP A 105 -15.85 -1.54 13.49
N GLN A 106 -15.89 -0.93 12.29
CA GLN A 106 -16.99 -1.08 11.33
C GLN A 106 -16.86 -2.33 10.44
N GLY A 107 -15.94 -3.25 10.76
CA GLY A 107 -15.71 -4.48 10.01
C GLY A 107 -14.93 -4.30 8.70
N LYS A 108 -14.27 -3.15 8.50
CA LYS A 108 -13.45 -2.91 7.31
C LYS A 108 -12.03 -3.36 7.55
N HIS A 109 -11.44 -3.99 6.54
CA HIS A 109 -10.02 -4.33 6.58
C HIS A 109 -9.17 -3.18 6.04
N LEU A 110 -7.96 -3.03 6.59
CA LEU A 110 -7.07 -1.93 6.23
C LEU A 110 -5.88 -2.44 5.42
N VAL A 111 -5.69 -1.86 4.24
CA VAL A 111 -4.60 -2.24 3.33
C VAL A 111 -3.86 -1.00 2.84
N VAL A 112 -2.54 -1.02 2.86
CA VAL A 112 -1.70 0.00 2.23
C VAL A 112 -1.22 -0.50 0.88
N ILE A 113 -1.29 0.36 -0.13
CA ILE A 113 -0.83 0.15 -1.49
C ILE A 113 0.13 1.30 -1.83
N SER A 114 1.43 1.03 -1.86
CA SER A 114 2.45 2.09 -1.97
C SER A 114 3.40 1.89 -3.15
N ASN A 115 3.74 2.99 -3.83
CA ASN A 115 4.75 3.00 -4.90
C ASN A 115 6.11 3.37 -4.31
N GLN A 116 7.01 2.40 -4.19
CA GLN A 116 8.36 2.59 -3.63
C GLN A 116 9.39 2.48 -4.75
N GLY A 117 10.06 3.57 -5.10
CA GLY A 117 11.13 3.56 -6.12
C GLY A 117 12.46 3.11 -5.52
N VAL A 118 12.53 1.89 -4.98
CA VAL A 118 13.63 1.46 -4.10
C VAL A 118 14.53 0.45 -4.83
N PRO A 119 15.61 0.90 -5.50
CA PRO A 119 16.42 0.05 -6.37
C PRO A 119 17.50 -0.78 -5.63
N HIS A 120 17.91 -0.37 -4.44
CA HIS A 120 19.05 -0.96 -3.73
C HIS A 120 18.64 -1.69 -2.44
N GLU A 121 19.32 -2.80 -2.15
CA GLU A 121 19.02 -3.65 -0.98
C GLU A 121 19.10 -2.91 0.36
N LYS A 122 20.04 -1.97 0.53
CA LYS A 122 20.11 -1.13 1.73
C LYS A 122 18.84 -0.29 1.92
N THR A 123 18.38 0.37 0.87
CA THR A 123 17.17 1.20 0.91
C THR A 123 15.92 0.33 1.11
N LYS A 124 15.91 -0.90 0.56
CA LYS A 124 14.86 -1.89 0.79
C LYS A 124 14.82 -2.35 2.24
N ALA A 125 15.97 -2.59 2.86
CA ALA A 125 16.07 -2.95 4.28
C ALA A 125 15.60 -1.80 5.20
N GLU A 126 16.02 -0.56 4.92
CA GLU A 126 15.52 0.64 5.63
C GLU A 126 14.01 0.79 5.49
N TRP A 127 13.47 0.56 4.30
CA TRP A 127 12.04 0.62 4.06
C TRP A 127 11.28 -0.46 4.84
N ARG A 128 11.79 -1.70 4.86
CA ARG A 128 11.21 -2.78 5.67
C ARG A 128 11.25 -2.46 7.16
N ALA A 129 12.33 -1.86 7.65
CA ALA A 129 12.39 -1.40 9.04
C ALA A 129 11.37 -0.30 9.33
N LYS A 130 11.20 0.68 8.43
CA LYS A 130 10.15 1.72 8.54
C LYS A 130 8.75 1.10 8.62
N VAL A 131 8.45 0.10 7.80
CA VAL A 131 7.16 -0.62 7.83
C VAL A 131 6.88 -1.24 9.20
N SER A 132 7.88 -1.89 9.82
CA SER A 132 7.74 -2.44 11.17
C SER A 132 7.49 -1.35 12.23
N LEU A 133 8.12 -0.18 12.10
CA LEU A 133 7.89 0.95 13.01
C LEU A 133 6.48 1.53 12.86
N ILE A 134 5.95 1.59 11.64
CA ILE A 134 4.57 2.04 11.38
C ILE A 134 3.58 1.06 12.00
N ALA A 135 3.79 -0.24 11.79
CA ALA A 135 2.99 -1.28 12.41
C ALA A 135 2.99 -1.17 13.95
N ALA A 136 4.11 -0.77 14.56
CA ALA A 136 4.21 -0.61 16.01
C ALA A 136 3.42 0.60 16.54
N LYS A 137 3.05 1.53 15.67
CA LYS A 137 2.26 2.72 15.99
C LYS A 137 0.79 2.58 15.63
N MET A 138 0.39 1.48 14.99
CA MET A 138 -1.02 1.20 14.73
C MET A 138 -1.80 1.16 16.06
N PRO A 139 -3.09 1.53 16.06
CA PRO A 139 -3.93 1.34 17.23
C PRO A 139 -3.95 -0.14 17.63
N ALA A 140 -4.12 -0.40 18.93
CA ALA A 140 -4.18 -1.76 19.46
C ALA A 140 -5.24 -2.59 18.72
N ASP A 141 -4.86 -3.84 18.43
CA ASP A 141 -5.71 -4.84 17.77
C ASP A 141 -6.25 -4.45 16.39
N VAL A 142 -5.66 -3.45 15.72
CA VAL A 142 -6.02 -3.06 14.35
C VAL A 142 -5.06 -3.70 13.34
N PRO A 143 -5.52 -4.68 12.55
CA PRO A 143 -4.68 -5.30 11.54
C PRO A 143 -4.35 -4.32 10.40
N LEU A 144 -3.14 -4.45 9.87
CA LEU A 144 -2.69 -3.70 8.70
C LEU A 144 -1.93 -4.61 7.74
N ARG A 145 -2.39 -4.67 6.49
CA ARG A 145 -1.62 -5.30 5.41
C ARG A 145 -0.95 -4.23 4.56
N ILE A 146 0.33 -4.40 4.23
CA ILE A 146 1.06 -3.44 3.39
C ILE A 146 1.60 -4.16 2.16
N LEU A 147 1.33 -3.58 0.99
CA LEU A 147 1.95 -3.93 -0.27
C LEU A 147 2.70 -2.72 -0.81
N ALA A 148 3.93 -2.94 -1.25
CA ALA A 148 4.72 -1.88 -1.88
C ALA A 148 5.45 -2.37 -3.13
N ALA A 149 5.17 -1.72 -4.26
CA ALA A 149 5.83 -1.96 -5.54
C ALA A 149 7.21 -1.30 -5.54
N LEU A 150 8.27 -2.06 -5.85
CA LEU A 150 9.67 -1.62 -5.82
C LEU A 150 10.19 -1.12 -7.17
N SER A 151 9.48 -1.43 -8.25
CA SER A 151 9.89 -1.20 -9.64
C SER A 151 8.74 -0.58 -10.45
N LYS A 152 9.01 -0.18 -11.70
CA LYS A 152 7.99 0.27 -12.65
C LYS A 152 7.45 -0.93 -13.43
N ASP A 153 6.54 -1.67 -12.83
CA ASP A 153 5.95 -2.88 -13.41
C ASP A 153 4.44 -2.95 -13.13
N VAL A 154 3.85 -4.15 -13.27
CA VAL A 154 2.43 -4.42 -13.04
C VAL A 154 1.95 -4.10 -11.62
N TYR A 155 2.86 -4.05 -10.64
CA TYR A 155 2.51 -3.71 -9.26
C TYR A 155 2.43 -2.20 -9.05
N ARG A 156 3.14 -1.40 -9.85
CA ARG A 156 3.21 0.04 -9.64
C ARG A 156 1.91 0.73 -10.04
N LYS A 157 1.29 1.47 -9.10
CA LYS A 157 0.13 2.32 -9.38
C LYS A 157 0.45 3.27 -10.55
N PRO A 158 -0.45 3.41 -11.54
CA PRO A 158 -1.87 3.05 -11.49
C PRO A 158 -2.23 1.63 -11.92
N ASN A 159 -1.26 0.74 -12.18
CA ASN A 159 -1.54 -0.68 -12.44
C ASN A 159 -2.11 -1.37 -11.19
N ILE A 160 -2.89 -2.44 -11.40
CA ILE A 160 -3.68 -3.07 -10.34
C ILE A 160 -3.04 -4.31 -9.70
N GLY A 161 -1.78 -4.66 -10.03
CA GLY A 161 -1.16 -5.91 -9.57
C GLY A 161 -1.08 -6.03 -8.03
N MET A 162 -0.91 -4.91 -7.30
CA MET A 162 -0.99 -4.93 -5.83
C MET A 162 -2.42 -5.25 -5.34
N TYR A 163 -3.47 -4.74 -6.01
CA TYR A 163 -4.85 -5.11 -5.68
C TYR A 163 -5.11 -6.59 -5.98
N GLU A 164 -4.69 -7.09 -7.14
CA GLU A 164 -4.87 -8.50 -7.53
C GLU A 164 -4.20 -9.45 -6.52
N THR A 165 -3.04 -9.05 -5.98
CA THR A 165 -2.36 -9.79 -4.90
C THR A 165 -3.22 -9.85 -3.63
N VAL A 166 -3.86 -8.74 -3.25
CA VAL A 166 -4.77 -8.69 -2.09
C VAL A 166 -6.01 -9.54 -2.37
N GLU A 167 -6.62 -9.39 -3.54
CA GLU A 167 -7.80 -10.15 -3.94
C GLU A 167 -7.55 -11.66 -3.93
N ALA A 168 -6.40 -12.12 -4.41
CA ALA A 168 -5.99 -13.52 -4.34
C ALA A 168 -5.90 -14.03 -2.90
N VAL A 169 -5.37 -13.22 -1.96
CA VAL A 169 -5.34 -13.57 -0.54
C VAL A 169 -6.76 -13.75 0.01
N TYR A 170 -7.68 -12.82 -0.26
CA TYR A 170 -9.05 -12.93 0.25
C TYR A 170 -9.78 -14.14 -0.33
N ARG A 171 -9.64 -14.37 -1.64
CA ARG A 171 -10.20 -15.54 -2.33
C ARG A 171 -9.68 -16.85 -1.73
N SER A 172 -8.39 -16.93 -1.40
CA SER A 172 -7.80 -18.12 -0.77
C SER A 172 -8.35 -18.40 0.64
N GLN A 173 -8.90 -17.38 1.29
CA GLN A 173 -9.55 -17.48 2.59
C GLN A 173 -11.08 -17.67 2.48
N GLY A 174 -11.60 -17.85 1.26
CA GLY A 174 -13.04 -18.01 1.02
C GLY A 174 -13.84 -16.71 1.03
N PHE A 175 -13.17 -15.55 0.96
CA PHE A 175 -13.81 -14.24 0.95
C PHE A 175 -13.69 -13.53 -0.41
N GLU A 176 -14.66 -12.69 -0.72
CA GLU A 176 -14.61 -11.70 -1.80
C GLU A 176 -14.36 -10.30 -1.22
N ILE A 177 -13.81 -9.39 -2.03
CA ILE A 177 -13.70 -7.98 -1.66
C ILE A 177 -15.00 -7.27 -2.05
N ASP A 178 -15.62 -6.56 -1.09
CA ASP A 178 -16.78 -5.71 -1.36
C ASP A 178 -16.33 -4.39 -2.02
N LEU A 179 -16.20 -4.39 -3.35
CA LEU A 179 -15.77 -3.21 -4.10
C LEU A 179 -16.71 -2.00 -3.95
N LYS A 180 -18.01 -2.24 -3.74
CA LYS A 180 -19.01 -1.17 -3.60
C LYS A 180 -18.77 -0.37 -2.32
N ASN A 181 -18.41 -1.07 -1.24
CA ASN A 181 -18.15 -0.47 0.07
C ASN A 181 -16.64 -0.27 0.34
N SER A 182 -15.79 -0.57 -0.63
CA SER A 182 -14.34 -0.32 -0.58
C SER A 182 -14.00 1.06 -1.12
N VAL A 183 -12.93 1.63 -0.58
CA VAL A 183 -12.45 2.98 -0.94
C VAL A 183 -10.93 2.96 -1.06
N PHE A 184 -10.39 3.71 -2.01
CA PHE A 184 -8.98 4.09 -2.04
C PHE A 184 -8.81 5.53 -1.55
N VAL A 185 -7.95 5.72 -0.55
CA VAL A 185 -7.57 7.02 -0.01
C VAL A 185 -6.13 7.32 -0.43
N GLY A 186 -5.90 8.43 -1.13
CA GLY A 186 -4.56 8.78 -1.61
C GLY A 186 -4.40 10.26 -1.95
N ASP A 187 -3.19 10.80 -1.82
CA ASP A 187 -2.89 12.21 -2.10
C ASP A 187 -2.59 12.46 -3.58
N ALA A 188 -2.23 11.43 -4.35
CA ALA A 188 -1.94 11.55 -5.77
C ALA A 188 -3.23 11.60 -6.61
N ALA A 189 -3.95 12.72 -6.50
CA ALA A 189 -5.22 12.98 -7.18
C ALA A 189 -5.05 13.80 -8.48
N GLY A 190 -3.90 14.45 -8.66
CA GLY A 190 -3.62 15.34 -9.78
C GLY A 190 -4.13 16.77 -9.57
N ARG A 191 -4.24 17.20 -8.30
CA ARG A 191 -4.60 18.57 -7.93
C ARG A 191 -3.55 19.56 -8.42
N LEU A 192 -4.02 20.71 -8.92
CA LEU A 192 -3.16 21.83 -9.28
C LEU A 192 -2.68 22.57 -8.02
N ALA A 193 -1.58 23.30 -8.14
CA ALA A 193 -1.12 24.16 -7.06
C ALA A 193 -2.19 25.21 -6.74
N SER A 194 -2.35 25.48 -5.44
CA SER A 194 -3.20 26.54 -4.90
C SER A 194 -2.39 27.39 -3.92
N LYS A 195 -3.01 28.42 -3.33
CA LYS A 195 -2.34 29.27 -2.33
C LYS A 195 -1.87 28.47 -1.09
N SER A 196 -2.53 27.37 -0.76
CA SER A 196 -2.29 26.57 0.45
C SER A 196 -1.78 25.16 0.15
N GLN A 197 -1.73 24.75 -1.11
CA GLN A 197 -1.36 23.38 -1.50
C GLN A 197 -0.40 23.40 -2.68
N MET A 198 0.66 22.61 -2.59
CA MET A 198 1.51 22.32 -3.75
C MET A 198 0.74 21.47 -4.77
N GLN A 199 1.14 21.55 -6.04
CA GLN A 199 0.66 20.64 -7.07
C GLN A 199 0.96 19.20 -6.67
N ASP A 200 -0.01 18.30 -6.86
CA ASP A 200 0.21 16.87 -6.63
C ASP A 200 1.29 16.35 -7.58
N HIS A 201 2.14 15.44 -7.12
CA HIS A 201 3.23 14.88 -7.92
C HIS A 201 2.76 14.07 -9.14
N GLY A 202 1.46 13.79 -9.23
CA GLY A 202 0.83 12.90 -10.20
C GLY A 202 -0.58 12.54 -9.78
N ASN A 203 -1.19 11.62 -10.52
CA ASN A 203 -2.57 11.16 -10.32
C ASN A 203 -2.68 9.63 -10.22
N SER A 204 -1.61 8.98 -9.75
CA SER A 204 -1.50 7.51 -9.73
C SER A 204 -2.53 6.85 -8.82
N ASP A 205 -2.88 7.47 -7.69
CA ASP A 205 -3.84 6.91 -6.73
C ASP A 205 -5.25 7.00 -7.27
N TYR A 206 -5.60 8.17 -7.82
CA TYR A 206 -6.92 8.34 -8.42
C TYR A 206 -7.12 7.41 -9.63
N LYS A 207 -6.11 7.26 -10.48
CA LYS A 207 -6.16 6.31 -11.60
C LYS A 207 -6.19 4.85 -11.14
N PHE A 208 -5.46 4.50 -10.08
CA PHE A 208 -5.52 3.16 -9.48
C PHE A 208 -6.95 2.83 -9.03
N ALA A 209 -7.59 3.74 -8.28
CA ALA A 209 -8.96 3.56 -7.82
C ALA A 209 -9.95 3.34 -8.98
N ILE A 210 -9.81 4.11 -10.07
CA ILE A 210 -10.61 3.94 -11.29
C ILE A 210 -10.35 2.58 -11.93
N ASN A 211 -9.09 2.15 -12.03
CA ASN A 211 -8.73 0.88 -12.67
C ASN A 211 -9.24 -0.33 -11.88
N VAL A 212 -9.27 -0.25 -10.54
CA VAL A 212 -9.87 -1.27 -9.68
C VAL A 212 -11.40 -1.19 -9.70
N GLY A 213 -11.98 -0.01 -9.94
CA GLY A 213 -13.42 0.21 -9.91
C GLY A 213 -13.98 0.53 -8.52
N ILE A 214 -13.16 1.17 -7.66
CA ILE A 214 -13.55 1.58 -6.29
C ILE A 214 -13.61 3.10 -6.16
N ARG A 215 -14.33 3.57 -5.14
CA ARG A 215 -14.41 5.01 -4.83
C ARG A 215 -13.03 5.54 -4.45
N PHE A 216 -12.72 6.76 -4.88
CA PHE A 216 -11.51 7.49 -4.49
C PHE A 216 -11.85 8.64 -3.54
N LEU A 217 -11.02 8.84 -2.53
CA LEU A 217 -11.03 9.99 -1.62
C LEU A 217 -9.60 10.52 -1.44
N THR A 218 -9.46 11.82 -1.22
CA THR A 218 -8.21 12.41 -0.73
C THR A 218 -8.06 12.24 0.78
N PRO A 219 -6.85 12.40 1.35
CA PRO A 219 -6.64 12.34 2.80
C PRO A 219 -7.47 13.38 3.55
N GLU A 220 -7.62 14.58 2.99
CA GLU A 220 -8.42 15.66 3.55
C GLU A 220 -9.91 15.29 3.61
N GLU A 221 -10.47 14.72 2.54
CA GLU A 221 -11.85 14.22 2.51
C GLU A 221 -12.07 13.15 3.59
N HIS A 222 -11.17 12.17 3.68
CA HIS A 222 -11.37 10.99 4.51
C HIS A 222 -11.10 11.22 6.00
N PHE A 223 -9.99 11.90 6.33
CA PHE A 223 -9.54 12.08 7.71
C PHE A 223 -10.05 13.35 8.37
N LEU A 224 -10.34 14.40 7.58
CA LEU A 224 -10.74 15.72 8.08
C LEU A 224 -12.20 16.07 7.76
N GLY A 225 -12.88 15.27 6.92
CA GLY A 225 -14.25 15.55 6.49
C GLY A 225 -14.35 16.82 5.64
N GLN A 226 -13.25 17.26 5.04
CA GLN A 226 -13.24 18.42 4.16
C GLN A 226 -13.99 18.12 2.86
N PRO A 227 -14.58 19.14 2.22
CA PRO A 227 -15.22 18.95 0.93
C PRO A 227 -14.21 18.45 -0.11
N ARG A 228 -14.70 17.71 -1.11
CA ARG A 228 -13.88 17.21 -2.21
C ARG A 228 -13.08 18.35 -2.85
N PRO A 229 -11.74 18.32 -2.82
CA PRO A 229 -10.95 19.33 -3.50
C PRO A 229 -11.10 19.20 -5.01
N PRO A 230 -10.92 20.29 -5.79
CA PRO A 230 -10.96 20.22 -7.24
C PRO A 230 -9.75 19.43 -7.76
N TYR A 231 -10.00 18.26 -8.34
CA TYR A 231 -9.05 17.53 -9.18
C TYR A 231 -9.72 17.07 -10.48
N PRO A 232 -8.95 16.91 -11.58
CA PRO A 232 -9.51 16.68 -12.92
C PRO A 232 -10.43 15.46 -13.00
N ILE A 233 -11.64 15.65 -13.54
CA ILE A 233 -12.58 14.57 -13.86
C ILE A 233 -12.84 14.60 -15.37
N PRO A 234 -12.39 13.60 -16.15
CA PRO A 234 -11.57 12.46 -15.75
C PRO A 234 -10.13 12.86 -15.41
N PRO A 235 -9.34 11.97 -14.76
CA PRO A 235 -7.94 12.25 -14.50
C PRO A 235 -7.15 12.51 -15.79
N THR A 236 -6.17 13.41 -15.69
CA THR A 236 -5.31 13.82 -16.81
C THR A 236 -4.43 12.69 -17.34
N GLY A 237 -4.20 12.68 -18.66
CA GLY A 237 -3.33 11.73 -19.35
C GLY A 237 -4.08 10.70 -20.22
N PHE A 238 -3.32 9.77 -20.79
CA PHE A 238 -3.82 8.76 -21.72
C PHE A 238 -4.82 7.79 -21.05
N ARG A 239 -5.89 7.42 -21.76
CA ARG A 239 -6.96 6.52 -21.27
C ARG A 239 -7.07 5.29 -22.20
N PRO A 240 -6.41 4.17 -21.85
CA PRO A 240 -6.45 2.95 -22.66
C PRO A 240 -7.86 2.44 -22.94
N SER A 241 -8.80 2.62 -22.00
CA SER A 241 -10.21 2.20 -22.20
C SER A 241 -10.91 2.90 -23.37
N LYS A 242 -10.43 4.06 -23.82
CA LYS A 242 -10.94 4.72 -25.03
C LYS A 242 -10.43 4.08 -26.33
N LEU A 243 -9.32 3.34 -26.31
CA LEU A 243 -8.81 2.64 -27.49
C LEU A 243 -9.70 1.47 -27.92
N ALA A 244 -10.25 0.72 -26.96
CA ALA A 244 -11.17 -0.39 -27.27
C ALA A 244 -12.38 0.11 -28.07
N ASN A 245 -12.91 1.28 -27.70
CA ASN A 245 -14.02 1.92 -28.42
C ASN A 245 -13.61 2.48 -29.79
N LEU A 246 -12.34 2.86 -29.98
CA LEU A 246 -11.81 3.31 -31.28
C LEU A 246 -11.69 2.15 -32.27
N ALA A 247 -11.23 0.97 -31.82
CA ALA A 247 -11.19 -0.24 -32.64
C ALA A 247 -12.60 -0.67 -33.07
N THR A 248 -13.58 -0.62 -32.15
CA THR A 248 -14.99 -0.89 -32.47
C THR A 248 -15.55 0.12 -33.47
N ARG A 249 -15.32 1.42 -33.26
CA ARG A 249 -15.77 2.49 -34.19
C ARG A 249 -15.06 2.49 -35.55
N ALA A 250 -13.83 2.00 -35.63
CA ALA A 250 -13.12 1.79 -36.89
C ALA A 250 -13.71 0.58 -37.64
N SER A 251 -14.05 -0.49 -36.91
CA SER A 251 -14.73 -1.66 -37.51
C SER A 251 -16.15 -1.32 -37.99
N GLU A 252 -16.88 -0.46 -37.28
CA GLU A 252 -18.21 0.02 -37.68
C GLU A 252 -18.16 0.97 -38.87
N ARG A 253 -17.17 1.87 -38.94
CA ARG A 253 -16.95 2.73 -40.12
C ARG A 253 -16.55 1.94 -41.37
N ASN A 254 -15.73 0.89 -41.20
CA ASN A 254 -15.39 0.00 -42.31
C ASN A 254 -16.54 -0.92 -42.73
N LYS A 255 -17.49 -1.22 -41.82
CA LYS A 255 -18.74 -1.92 -42.18
C LYS A 255 -19.75 -1.02 -42.88
N SER A 256 -19.83 0.27 -42.52
CA SER A 256 -20.70 1.22 -43.24
C SER A 256 -20.16 1.61 -44.63
N SER A 257 -18.87 1.39 -44.90
CA SER A 257 -18.29 1.52 -46.24
C SER A 257 -18.28 0.21 -47.04
N ALA A 258 -18.62 -0.92 -46.41
CA ALA A 258 -18.68 -2.24 -47.04
C ALA A 258 -20.15 -2.66 -47.22
N HIS A 259 -20.90 -1.85 -47.96
CA HIS A 259 -22.08 -2.29 -48.68
C HIS A 259 -21.72 -2.45 -50.17
N ASP A 260 -20.58 -3.07 -50.46
CA ASP A 260 -20.35 -3.73 -51.74
C ASP A 260 -19.26 -4.81 -51.58
N THR A 261 -19.54 -5.98 -52.13
CA THR A 261 -18.71 -7.21 -52.20
C THR A 261 -18.46 -8.01 -50.91
N GLY A 262 -18.80 -9.31 -51.00
CA GLY A 262 -18.93 -10.25 -49.89
C GLY A 262 -17.73 -11.17 -49.62
N GLN A 263 -17.97 -12.06 -48.63
CA GLN A 263 -17.18 -13.22 -48.18
C GLN A 263 -15.75 -12.94 -47.65
N TYR A 264 -15.51 -13.21 -46.36
CA TYR A 264 -14.78 -14.40 -45.86
C TYR A 264 -14.57 -14.34 -44.33
N HIS A 265 -14.23 -15.52 -43.81
CA HIS A 265 -14.32 -16.07 -42.46
C HIS A 265 -13.83 -15.32 -41.21
N THR A 266 -14.62 -15.57 -40.16
CA THR A 266 -14.32 -15.86 -38.74
C THR A 266 -12.85 -16.20 -38.39
N LEU A 267 -12.24 -15.49 -37.43
CA LEU A 267 -11.34 -16.10 -36.44
C LEU A 267 -11.15 -15.23 -35.16
N SER A 268 -11.59 -15.80 -34.04
CA SER A 268 -11.08 -15.74 -32.65
C SER A 268 -10.85 -14.40 -31.91
N LEU A 269 -11.68 -14.18 -30.87
CA LEU A 269 -11.73 -13.02 -29.97
C LEU A 269 -11.00 -13.23 -28.62
N ARG A 270 -9.96 -14.08 -28.53
CA ARG A 270 -9.39 -14.52 -27.23
C ARG A 270 -7.97 -14.04 -26.85
N ILE A 271 -7.40 -13.03 -27.52
CA ILE A 271 -6.00 -12.60 -27.22
C ILE A 271 -5.87 -11.15 -26.65
N LEU A 272 -6.97 -10.41 -26.46
CA LEU A 272 -6.89 -8.98 -26.09
C LEU A 272 -6.95 -8.66 -24.57
N ARG A 273 -6.51 -9.57 -23.71
CA ARG A 273 -6.38 -9.29 -22.25
C ARG A 273 -4.96 -9.34 -21.68
N SER A 274 -3.91 -9.50 -22.50
CA SER A 274 -2.54 -9.64 -21.96
C SER A 274 -1.45 -8.81 -22.65
N LEU A 275 -1.76 -7.71 -23.32
CA LEU A 275 -0.72 -6.86 -23.92
C LEU A 275 -0.98 -5.37 -23.71
N VAL A 276 -0.59 -4.85 -22.54
CA VAL A 276 -0.03 -3.50 -22.30
C VAL A 276 0.55 -3.62 -20.87
N ILE A 277 1.83 -3.49 -20.54
CA ILE A 277 2.88 -2.48 -20.81
C ILE A 277 4.22 -3.14 -20.41
N HIS A 278 5.28 -3.00 -21.22
CA HIS A 278 6.68 -2.98 -20.73
C HIS A 278 7.00 -1.55 -20.29
#